data_AF-A0A7X9B6F8-F1
#
_entry.id   AF-A0A7X9B6F8-F1
#
_cell.length_a   1.000
_cell.length_b   1.000
_cell.length_c   1.000
_cell.angle_alpha   90.00
_cell.angle_beta   90.00
_cell.angle_gamma   90.00
#
_symmetry.space_group_name_H-M   'P 1'
#
loop_
_entity.id
_entity.type
_entity.pdbx_description
1 polymer ?
#
loop_
_entity_poly.entity_id
_entity_poly.type
_entity_poly.pdbx_seq_one_letter_code
_entity_poly.pdbx_strand_id
1 'polypeptide(L)'
;MQKGPAMSIRYYHIVLITLFPLLILAQATSPLVLDDFESLTDWKVDGKPAAFAAAPDAAVGQGAMTVTLPGSISKRLQRGDDIRELWDKSQGLSFHVKGDGSDAWGAIGVNAGYGAFSYVYFFPLKNRDWVKHTVAWSDFIPEGAVDLIGTPEGLPPSGILNLRFGCRWKIWFDNDPIPTHSFAVDHLQIETQVARPQTPTGTNTPAPFAKVLAKLRAREPLTIQFQGDSITAGTALPDKLNERYSARLEVILRHWL
;
A
#
# COMPACT_ATOMS: atom_id res chain seq x y z
N MET A 1 -3.18 87.23 34.58
CA MET A 1 -3.39 85.95 35.30
C MET A 1 -4.42 85.15 34.51
N GLN A 2 -4.23 83.91 34.08
CA GLN A 2 -3.06 83.02 33.94
C GLN A 2 -3.52 81.97 32.91
N LYS A 3 -2.82 81.86 31.77
CA LYS A 3 -3.03 80.82 30.76
C LYS A 3 -2.70 79.46 31.39
N GLY A 4 -3.61 78.49 31.28
CA GLY A 4 -3.35 77.09 31.67
C GLY A 4 -2.25 76.47 30.79
N PRO A 5 -1.47 75.52 31.33
CA PRO A 5 -0.24 75.07 30.68
C PRO A 5 -0.52 74.10 29.53
N ALA A 6 0.25 74.30 28.47
CA ALA A 6 0.45 73.37 27.38
C ALA A 6 1.17 72.10 27.87
N MET A 7 0.70 70.93 27.47
CA MET A 7 1.41 69.67 27.71
C MET A 7 2.33 69.36 26.54
N SER A 8 3.61 69.17 26.86
CA SER A 8 4.72 69.06 25.92
C SER A 8 4.89 67.63 25.41
N ILE A 9 5.40 67.55 24.18
CA ILE A 9 5.94 66.35 23.54
C ILE A 9 7.34 66.09 24.14
N ARG A 10 7.67 64.82 24.46
CA ARG A 10 8.85 64.04 23.99
C ARG A 10 9.42 63.05 25.03
N TYR A 11 9.97 61.95 24.49
CA TYR A 11 10.97 60.99 25.03
C TYR A 11 10.41 59.80 25.84
N TYR A 12 10.66 58.50 25.60
CA TYR A 12 11.64 57.68 24.84
C TYR A 12 10.95 56.34 24.45
N HIS A 13 10.96 55.90 23.18
CA HIS A 13 11.79 54.81 22.62
C HIS A 13 11.63 53.40 23.23
N ILE A 14 11.34 52.44 22.33
CA ILE A 14 11.53 50.97 22.43
C ILE A 14 10.46 50.32 23.34
N VAL A 15 9.46 49.62 22.82
CA VAL A 15 9.55 48.20 22.42
C VAL A 15 8.60 47.95 21.23
N LEU A 16 9.15 47.90 20.03
CA LEU A 16 8.53 47.28 18.86
C LEU A 16 9.08 45.84 18.80
N ILE A 17 8.62 44.96 19.70
CA ILE A 17 8.98 43.53 19.70
C ILE A 17 7.78 42.75 19.17
N THR A 18 7.82 42.55 17.86
CA THR A 18 7.57 41.26 17.19
C THR A 18 6.42 40.41 17.75
N LEU A 19 5.20 40.73 17.34
CA LEU A 19 4.13 39.74 17.16
C LEU A 19 3.76 39.74 15.68
N PHE A 20 4.72 39.31 14.86
CA PHE A 20 4.39 38.67 13.59
C PHE A 20 4.03 37.23 13.97
N PRO A 21 2.74 36.85 14.09
CA PRO A 21 2.45 35.43 14.10
C PRO A 21 2.96 34.91 12.76
N LEU A 22 3.76 33.85 12.88
CA LEU A 22 4.27 33.00 11.84
C LEU A 22 3.08 32.52 10.99
N LEU A 23 2.63 33.33 10.03
CA LEU A 23 1.68 32.94 9.01
C LEU A 23 2.48 32.11 8.01
N ILE A 24 2.82 30.88 8.40
CA ILE A 24 3.15 29.85 7.44
C ILE A 24 1.88 29.70 6.61
N LEU A 25 1.86 30.31 5.42
CA LEU A 25 0.94 29.88 4.37
C LEU A 25 1.28 28.42 4.13
N ALA A 26 0.53 27.51 4.76
CA ALA A 26 0.26 26.22 4.18
C ALA A 26 -0.43 26.53 2.85
N GLN A 27 0.35 26.64 1.78
CA GLN A 27 -0.21 26.43 0.45
C GLN A 27 -0.76 25.01 0.50
N ALA A 28 -2.07 24.91 0.70
CA ALA A 28 -2.79 23.68 0.42
C ALA A 28 -2.69 23.49 -1.08
N THR A 29 -1.60 22.88 -1.53
CA THR A 29 -1.55 22.26 -2.85
C THR A 29 -2.71 21.28 -2.87
N SER A 30 -3.68 21.53 -3.75
CA SER A 30 -4.81 20.62 -3.95
C SER A 30 -4.27 19.19 -4.09
N PRO A 31 -4.91 18.20 -3.45
CA PRO A 31 -4.44 16.83 -3.52
C PRO A 31 -4.35 16.42 -4.99
N LEU A 32 -3.22 15.83 -5.36
CA LEU A 32 -3.00 15.37 -6.72
C LEU A 32 -3.72 14.03 -6.91
N VAL A 33 -4.96 14.10 -7.40
CA VAL A 33 -5.78 12.94 -7.74
C VAL A 33 -5.27 12.33 -9.04
N LEU A 34 -5.00 11.02 -9.01
CA LEU A 34 -4.56 10.23 -10.16
C LEU A 34 -5.75 9.67 -10.94
N ASP A 35 -6.77 9.21 -10.21
CA ASP A 35 -8.02 8.71 -10.76
C ASP A 35 -9.12 8.82 -9.70
N ASP A 36 -10.21 9.51 -10.01
CA ASP A 36 -11.41 9.62 -9.18
C ASP A 36 -12.50 8.63 -9.61
N PHE A 37 -12.28 7.87 -10.70
CA PHE A 37 -13.21 6.86 -11.21
C PHE A 37 -14.61 7.39 -11.58
N GLU A 38 -14.77 8.70 -11.73
CA GLU A 38 -15.97 9.33 -12.29
C GLU A 38 -16.19 8.91 -13.75
N SER A 39 -15.11 8.53 -14.42
CA SER A 39 -15.14 7.89 -15.74
C SER A 39 -14.17 6.72 -15.80
N LEU A 40 -14.64 5.58 -16.30
CA LEU A 40 -13.82 4.39 -16.52
C LEU A 40 -13.15 4.39 -17.89
N THR A 41 -13.07 5.55 -18.55
CA THR A 41 -12.37 5.72 -19.82
C THR A 41 -10.88 5.40 -19.64
N ASP A 42 -10.28 4.80 -20.65
CA ASP A 42 -8.88 4.34 -20.70
C ASP A 42 -8.50 3.17 -19.78
N TRP A 43 -9.42 2.70 -18.93
CA TRP A 43 -9.27 1.40 -18.28
C TRP A 43 -9.45 0.27 -19.29
N LYS A 44 -8.63 -0.77 -19.16
CA LYS A 44 -8.67 -1.95 -20.03
C LYS A 44 -8.37 -3.22 -19.27
N VAL A 45 -8.86 -4.34 -19.80
CA VAL A 45 -8.51 -5.68 -19.32
C VAL A 45 -7.24 -6.14 -20.06
N ASP A 46 -6.16 -6.38 -19.33
CA ASP A 46 -4.93 -6.94 -19.88
C ASP A 46 -4.84 -8.46 -19.68
N GLY A 47 -5.45 -8.97 -18.61
CA GLY A 47 -5.40 -10.38 -18.24
C GLY A 47 -6.79 -10.89 -17.85
N LYS A 48 -7.32 -11.84 -18.61
CA LYS A 48 -8.56 -12.55 -18.26
C LYS A 48 -8.34 -13.52 -17.08
N PRO A 49 -9.37 -13.80 -16.26
CA PRO A 49 -10.78 -13.41 -16.40
C PRO A 49 -11.16 -12.05 -15.77
N ALA A 50 -10.21 -11.14 -15.57
CA ALA A 50 -10.52 -9.88 -14.91
C ALA A 50 -11.56 -9.04 -15.66
N ALA A 51 -12.32 -8.26 -14.89
CA ALA A 51 -13.35 -7.36 -15.39
C ALA A 51 -13.45 -6.11 -14.50
N PHE A 52 -14.07 -5.06 -15.04
CA PHE A 52 -14.37 -3.86 -14.29
C PHE A 52 -15.70 -3.23 -14.75
N ALA A 53 -16.37 -2.54 -13.84
CA ALA A 53 -17.62 -1.83 -14.09
C ALA A 53 -17.77 -0.65 -13.12
N ALA A 54 -18.73 0.24 -13.36
CA ALA A 54 -19.08 1.27 -12.39
C ALA A 54 -19.63 0.61 -11.11
N ALA A 55 -19.17 1.09 -9.95
CA ALA A 55 -19.67 0.65 -8.66
C ALA A 55 -21.06 1.28 -8.35
N PRO A 56 -21.86 0.65 -7.49
CA PRO A 56 -23.19 1.15 -7.12
C PRO A 56 -23.16 2.35 -6.16
N ASP A 57 -22.04 2.56 -5.46
CA ASP A 57 -21.78 3.67 -4.56
C ASP A 57 -20.30 4.07 -4.63
N ALA A 58 -19.96 5.23 -4.07
CA ALA A 58 -18.62 5.81 -4.05
C ALA A 58 -18.24 6.27 -2.65
N ALA A 59 -16.95 6.31 -2.35
CA ALA A 59 -16.41 6.89 -1.11
C ALA A 59 -16.35 8.41 -1.20
N VAL A 60 -16.01 8.94 -2.38
CA VAL A 60 -15.88 10.36 -2.70
C VAL A 60 -16.58 10.60 -4.03
N GLY A 61 -17.20 11.77 -4.21
CA GLY A 61 -17.83 12.09 -5.50
C GLY A 61 -19.08 11.25 -5.77
N GLN A 62 -19.22 10.79 -7.01
CA GLN A 62 -20.37 10.01 -7.51
C GLN A 62 -19.95 8.71 -8.20
N GLY A 63 -18.71 8.60 -8.66
CA GLY A 63 -18.17 7.47 -9.40
C GLY A 63 -17.19 6.65 -8.57
N ALA A 64 -17.20 5.34 -8.81
CA ALA A 64 -16.21 4.40 -8.31
C ALA A 64 -16.16 3.19 -9.25
N MET A 65 -15.13 2.36 -9.13
CA MET A 65 -14.97 1.17 -9.98
C MET A 65 -15.11 -0.10 -9.17
N THR A 66 -15.99 -1.01 -9.59
CA THR A 66 -15.95 -2.41 -9.18
C THR A 66 -14.93 -3.15 -10.03
N VAL A 67 -14.03 -3.88 -9.39
CA VAL A 67 -12.99 -4.70 -10.01
C VAL A 67 -13.25 -6.17 -9.67
N THR A 68 -13.17 -7.04 -10.67
CA THR A 68 -13.22 -8.50 -10.50
C THR A 68 -11.89 -9.11 -10.92
N LEU A 69 -11.34 -9.96 -10.07
CA LEU A 69 -10.07 -10.70 -10.26
C LEU A 69 -10.36 -12.21 -10.11
N PRO A 70 -9.49 -13.14 -10.57
CA PRO A 70 -8.10 -12.98 -11.01
C PRO A 70 -7.91 -12.41 -12.42
N GLY A 71 -6.67 -12.07 -12.75
CA GLY A 71 -6.28 -11.41 -13.99
C GLY A 71 -5.73 -10.02 -13.71
N SER A 72 -5.82 -9.11 -14.68
CA SER A 72 -5.44 -7.72 -14.45
C SER A 72 -6.19 -6.75 -15.34
N ILE A 73 -6.45 -5.57 -14.76
CA ILE A 73 -6.91 -4.39 -15.48
C ILE A 73 -5.89 -3.27 -15.28
N SER A 74 -5.74 -2.38 -16.25
CA SER A 74 -4.82 -1.25 -16.12
C SER A 74 -5.34 0.00 -16.80
N LYS A 75 -4.72 1.12 -16.41
CA LYS A 75 -4.84 2.42 -17.05
C LYS A 75 -3.47 3.07 -17.11
N ARG A 76 -3.18 3.72 -18.22
CA ARG A 76 -2.00 4.56 -18.35
C ARG A 76 -2.29 5.91 -17.67
N LEU A 77 -1.40 6.32 -16.79
CA LEU A 77 -1.49 7.61 -16.13
C LEU A 77 -1.13 8.72 -17.11
N GLN A 78 -1.97 9.74 -17.18
CA GLN A 78 -1.61 11.01 -17.79
C GLN A 78 -0.97 11.89 -16.73
N ARG A 79 0.16 12.50 -17.07
CA ARG A 79 0.85 13.44 -16.19
C ARG A 79 1.36 14.62 -17.01
N GLY A 80 1.22 15.82 -16.47
CA GLY A 80 1.94 16.98 -16.97
C GLY A 80 3.42 16.90 -16.58
N ASP A 81 4.29 17.53 -17.37
CA ASP A 81 5.72 17.61 -17.04
C ASP A 81 5.99 18.47 -15.79
N ASP A 82 5.05 19.36 -15.45
CA ASP A 82 5.09 20.33 -14.36
C ASP A 82 4.93 19.71 -12.96
N ILE A 83 4.36 18.50 -12.86
CA ILE A 83 4.13 17.83 -11.57
C ILE A 83 5.21 16.79 -11.21
N ARG A 84 6.24 16.62 -12.05
CA ARG A 84 7.26 15.58 -11.88
C ARG A 84 7.98 15.68 -10.54
N GLU A 85 8.39 16.89 -10.16
CA GLU A 85 9.11 17.13 -8.90
C GLU A 85 8.23 16.86 -7.67
N LEU A 86 6.93 17.14 -7.76
CA LEU A 86 5.98 16.85 -6.70
C LEU A 86 5.86 15.34 -6.46
N TRP A 87 5.87 14.54 -7.53
CA TRP A 87 5.83 13.08 -7.42
C TRP A 87 7.08 12.55 -6.75
N ASP A 88 8.27 13.00 -7.18
CA ASP A 88 9.53 12.52 -6.61
C ASP A 88 9.69 12.90 -5.13
N LYS A 89 9.02 13.96 -4.68
CA LYS A 89 8.96 14.37 -3.27
C LYS A 89 7.80 13.73 -2.48
N SER A 90 6.88 13.05 -3.16
CA SER A 90 5.76 12.38 -2.50
C SER A 90 6.24 11.13 -1.74
N GLN A 91 5.50 10.76 -0.71
CA GLN A 91 5.84 9.61 0.13
C GLN A 91 5.05 8.36 -0.23
N GLY A 92 4.00 8.48 -1.04
CA GLY A 92 3.16 7.36 -1.42
C GLY A 92 1.90 7.76 -2.16
N LEU A 93 0.90 6.89 -2.06
CA LEU A 93 -0.44 7.12 -2.57
C LEU A 93 -1.50 6.71 -1.55
N SER A 94 -2.74 7.14 -1.77
CA SER A 94 -3.88 6.62 -1.06
C SER A 94 -5.08 6.37 -1.98
N PHE A 95 -5.96 5.48 -1.55
CA PHE A 95 -7.16 5.06 -2.26
C PHE A 95 -8.19 4.51 -1.27
N HIS A 96 -9.45 4.54 -1.64
CA HIS A 96 -10.53 3.92 -0.86
C HIS A 96 -10.86 2.55 -1.45
N VAL A 97 -11.10 1.58 -0.58
CA VAL A 97 -11.52 0.23 -0.95
C VAL A 97 -12.75 -0.16 -0.15
N LYS A 98 -13.69 -0.81 -0.82
CA LYS A 98 -14.80 -1.54 -0.21
C LYS A 98 -14.75 -2.99 -0.69
N GLY A 99 -14.45 -3.90 0.22
CA GLY A 99 -14.30 -5.32 -0.09
C GLY A 99 -15.65 -6.08 -0.15
N ASP A 100 -15.59 -7.33 -0.56
CA ASP A 100 -16.74 -8.25 -0.64
C ASP A 100 -16.98 -9.06 0.66
N GLY A 101 -16.08 -8.94 1.64
CA GLY A 101 -16.12 -9.69 2.89
C GLY A 101 -15.45 -11.06 2.82
N SER A 102 -14.78 -11.39 1.71
CA SER A 102 -13.98 -12.61 1.59
C SER A 102 -12.64 -12.49 2.34
N ASP A 103 -11.98 -13.64 2.53
CA ASP A 103 -10.59 -13.68 3.00
C ASP A 103 -9.58 -13.49 1.84
N ALA A 104 -10.05 -13.13 0.64
CA ALA A 104 -9.19 -12.78 -0.48
C ALA A 104 -8.52 -11.42 -0.28
N TRP A 105 -7.48 -11.18 -1.08
CA TRP A 105 -6.72 -9.94 -1.07
C TRP A 105 -6.80 -9.27 -2.43
N GLY A 106 -7.12 -7.99 -2.42
CA GLY A 106 -6.98 -7.14 -3.59
C GLY A 106 -5.51 -6.78 -3.81
N ALA A 107 -5.19 -6.36 -5.03
CA ALA A 107 -3.85 -5.94 -5.39
C ALA A 107 -3.92 -4.69 -6.26
N ILE A 108 -3.14 -3.67 -5.89
CA ILE A 108 -2.87 -2.51 -6.73
C ILE A 108 -1.39 -2.54 -7.13
N GLY A 109 -1.13 -2.33 -8.41
CA GLY A 109 0.21 -2.32 -8.97
C GLY A 109 0.52 -1.00 -9.66
N VAL A 110 1.81 -0.66 -9.63
CA VAL A 110 2.38 0.49 -10.34
C VAL A 110 3.56 0.00 -11.16
N ASN A 111 3.72 0.52 -12.37
CA ASN A 111 4.84 0.14 -13.22
C ASN A 111 5.33 1.27 -14.11
N ALA A 112 6.57 1.11 -14.56
CA ALA A 112 7.12 1.87 -15.67
C ALA A 112 6.50 1.38 -16.99
N GLY A 113 6.46 2.26 -17.99
CA GLY A 113 5.79 2.02 -19.29
C GLY A 113 6.23 0.77 -20.07
N TYR A 114 7.41 0.20 -19.78
CA TYR A 114 7.94 -1.01 -20.43
C TYR A 114 8.04 -2.23 -19.48
N GLY A 115 7.46 -2.16 -18.28
CA GLY A 115 7.33 -3.30 -17.36
C GLY A 115 8.61 -3.75 -16.63
N ALA A 116 9.78 -3.20 -16.96
CA ALA A 116 11.04 -3.52 -16.28
C ALA A 116 10.99 -3.26 -14.77
N PHE A 117 10.28 -2.20 -14.38
CA PHE A 117 9.94 -1.90 -12.99
C PHE A 117 8.45 -2.11 -12.80
N SER A 118 8.08 -3.10 -11.99
CA SER A 118 6.69 -3.40 -11.63
C SER A 118 6.64 -3.72 -10.16
N TYR A 119 5.69 -3.12 -9.47
CA TYR A 119 5.50 -3.26 -8.04
C TYR A 119 4.04 -3.49 -7.72
N VAL A 120 3.78 -4.12 -6.57
CA VAL A 120 2.42 -4.39 -6.09
C VAL A 120 2.30 -4.09 -4.60
N TYR A 121 1.11 -3.68 -4.20
CA TYR A 121 0.67 -3.64 -2.82
C TYR A 121 -0.61 -4.46 -2.67
N PHE A 122 -0.68 -5.27 -1.62
CA PHE A 122 -1.84 -6.11 -1.32
C PHE A 122 -2.64 -5.53 -0.16
N PHE A 123 -3.97 -5.58 -0.27
CA PHE A 123 -4.89 -5.09 0.76
C PHE A 123 -6.02 -6.09 1.03
N PRO A 124 -6.52 -6.19 2.27
CA PRO A 124 -7.56 -7.15 2.63
C PRO A 124 -8.93 -6.74 2.07
N LEU A 125 -9.75 -7.73 1.69
CA LEU A 125 -11.12 -7.50 1.18
C LEU A 125 -12.23 -7.85 2.19
N LYS A 126 -11.85 -8.10 3.43
CA LYS A 126 -12.77 -8.54 4.49
C LYS A 126 -13.75 -7.45 4.94
N ASN A 127 -13.37 -6.18 4.82
CA ASN A 127 -14.25 -5.07 5.20
C ASN A 127 -15.22 -4.74 4.06
N ARG A 128 -16.51 -4.64 4.38
CA ARG A 128 -17.59 -4.28 3.43
C ARG A 128 -17.95 -2.79 3.45
N ASP A 129 -17.28 -2.02 4.29
CA ASP A 129 -17.35 -0.56 4.32
C ASP A 129 -16.16 0.05 3.58
N TRP A 130 -16.29 1.31 3.15
CA TRP A 130 -15.21 2.06 2.53
C TRP A 130 -14.08 2.33 3.55
N VAL A 131 -12.87 1.88 3.21
CA VAL A 131 -11.65 2.08 3.99
C VAL A 131 -10.62 2.81 3.15
N LYS A 132 -10.07 3.90 3.67
CA LYS A 132 -8.91 4.56 3.07
C LYS A 132 -7.64 3.78 3.40
N HIS A 133 -6.93 3.35 2.37
CA HIS A 133 -5.56 2.84 2.44
C HIS A 133 -4.59 3.96 2.07
N THR A 134 -3.62 4.23 2.93
CA THR A 134 -2.50 5.14 2.64
C THR A 134 -1.22 4.30 2.68
N VAL A 135 -0.49 4.28 1.57
CA VAL A 135 0.59 3.31 1.31
C VAL A 135 1.85 4.07 0.93
N ALA A 136 2.95 3.82 1.64
CA ALA A 136 4.23 4.43 1.30
C ALA A 136 4.84 3.75 0.07
N TRP A 137 5.66 4.47 -0.69
CA TRP A 137 6.40 3.89 -1.81
C TRP A 137 7.25 2.69 -1.42
N SER A 138 7.80 2.69 -0.20
CA SER A 138 8.59 1.58 0.36
C SER A 138 7.78 0.32 0.68
N ASP A 139 6.45 0.42 0.75
CA ASP A 139 5.58 -0.73 1.08
C ASP A 139 5.17 -1.50 -0.17
N PHE A 140 5.46 -0.97 -1.36
CA PHE A 140 5.26 -1.67 -2.62
C PHE A 140 6.34 -2.74 -2.83
N ILE A 141 5.89 -3.96 -3.08
CA ILE A 141 6.72 -5.14 -3.26
C ILE A 141 7.17 -5.21 -4.72
N PRO A 142 8.48 -5.27 -5.01
CA PRO A 142 8.98 -5.53 -6.36
C PRO A 142 8.47 -6.86 -6.89
N GLU A 143 7.91 -6.84 -8.09
CA GLU A 143 7.48 -8.07 -8.76
C GLU A 143 8.64 -8.73 -9.54
N GLY A 144 9.78 -8.05 -9.69
CA GLY A 144 11.00 -8.56 -10.31
C GLY A 144 12.23 -8.34 -9.43
N ALA A 145 13.41 -8.63 -9.97
CA ALA A 145 14.68 -8.34 -9.33
C ALA A 145 15.06 -6.86 -9.52
N VAL A 146 14.30 -5.95 -8.91
CA VAL A 146 14.51 -4.50 -8.94
C VAL A 146 14.43 -3.92 -7.53
N ASP A 147 15.10 -2.79 -7.33
CA ASP A 147 15.08 -2.08 -6.04
C ASP A 147 13.75 -1.37 -5.77
N LEU A 148 13.52 -1.00 -4.51
CA LEU A 148 12.31 -0.34 -4.04
C LEU A 148 12.08 1.02 -4.73
N ILE A 149 10.82 1.43 -4.82
CA ILE A 149 10.46 2.75 -5.37
C ILE A 149 11.14 3.87 -4.56
N GLY A 150 11.75 4.82 -5.26
CA GLY A 150 12.38 6.00 -4.65
C GLY A 150 13.80 5.80 -4.13
N THR A 151 14.40 4.61 -4.28
CA THR A 151 15.84 4.41 -4.07
C THR A 151 16.64 4.81 -5.32
N PRO A 152 17.97 5.04 -5.21
CA PRO A 152 18.79 5.46 -6.36
C PRO A 152 18.73 4.53 -7.59
N GLU A 153 18.64 3.21 -7.35
CA GLU A 153 18.60 2.18 -8.39
C GLU A 153 17.17 1.70 -8.69
N GLY A 154 16.20 2.19 -7.93
CA GLY A 154 14.78 1.87 -8.08
C GLY A 154 14.05 2.82 -9.03
N LEU A 155 12.78 2.54 -9.26
CA LEU A 155 11.91 3.45 -10.02
C LEU A 155 11.67 4.72 -9.17
N PRO A 156 12.01 5.93 -9.64
CA PRO A 156 11.54 7.14 -8.98
C PRO A 156 10.01 7.18 -9.01
N PRO A 157 9.32 7.79 -8.03
CA PRO A 157 7.86 7.92 -8.09
C PRO A 157 7.38 8.55 -9.41
N SER A 158 8.08 9.57 -9.90
CA SER A 158 7.82 10.16 -11.22
C SER A 158 8.20 9.27 -12.41
N GLY A 159 8.61 8.03 -12.20
CA GLY A 159 8.77 7.00 -13.23
C GLY A 159 7.53 6.14 -13.42
N ILE A 160 6.54 6.23 -12.52
CA ILE A 160 5.29 5.49 -12.59
C ILE A 160 4.46 6.04 -13.75
N LEU A 161 4.03 5.14 -14.63
CA LEU A 161 3.29 5.47 -15.86
C LEU A 161 2.01 4.68 -16.03
N ASN A 162 1.83 3.57 -15.32
CA ASN A 162 0.55 2.85 -15.32
C ASN A 162 0.14 2.43 -13.91
N LEU A 163 -1.17 2.41 -13.73
CA LEU A 163 -1.85 1.75 -12.61
C LEU A 163 -2.39 0.42 -13.08
N ARG A 164 -2.40 -0.56 -12.18
CA ARG A 164 -2.97 -1.89 -12.42
C ARG A 164 -3.75 -2.33 -11.19
N PHE A 165 -4.90 -2.98 -11.38
CA PHE A 165 -5.46 -3.86 -10.37
C PHE A 165 -5.21 -5.32 -10.76
N GLY A 166 -4.78 -6.12 -9.80
CA GLY A 166 -4.20 -7.45 -10.03
C GLY A 166 -2.68 -7.46 -9.92
N CYS A 167 -2.11 -8.66 -10.01
CA CYS A 167 -0.67 -8.89 -9.85
C CYS A 167 -0.14 -9.87 -10.90
N ARG A 168 1.19 -10.01 -11.01
CA ARG A 168 1.78 -10.96 -11.97
C ARG A 168 1.59 -12.43 -11.59
N TRP A 169 1.33 -12.72 -10.32
CA TRP A 169 1.19 -14.09 -9.83
C TRP A 169 -0.19 -14.64 -10.19
N LYS A 170 -0.24 -15.94 -10.49
CA LYS A 170 -1.46 -16.64 -10.92
C LYS A 170 -1.95 -17.65 -9.89
N ILE A 171 -1.27 -17.71 -8.75
CA ILE A 171 -1.42 -18.76 -7.74
C ILE A 171 -1.55 -18.14 -6.36
N TRP A 172 -2.28 -18.84 -5.48
CA TRP A 172 -2.63 -18.46 -4.12
C TRP A 172 -1.89 -19.35 -3.11
N PHE A 173 -2.42 -19.45 -1.89
CA PHE A 173 -2.03 -20.41 -0.87
C PHE A 173 -1.82 -21.80 -1.47
N ASP A 174 -0.68 -22.41 -1.11
CA ASP A 174 -0.25 -23.71 -1.62
C ASP A 174 -0.12 -23.81 -3.15
N ASN A 175 -0.09 -22.74 -3.93
CA ASN A 175 -0.20 -22.76 -5.39
C ASN A 175 -1.59 -23.10 -5.94
N ASP A 176 -2.64 -23.03 -5.13
CA ASP A 176 -4.00 -23.17 -5.65
C ASP A 176 -4.34 -21.99 -6.58
N PRO A 177 -5.31 -22.14 -7.51
CA PRO A 177 -5.77 -21.01 -8.31
C PRO A 177 -6.28 -19.87 -7.42
N ILE A 178 -5.96 -18.63 -7.79
CA ILE A 178 -6.53 -17.46 -7.10
C ILE A 178 -8.06 -17.51 -7.25
N PRO A 179 -8.84 -17.54 -6.15
CA PRO A 179 -10.28 -17.58 -6.23
C PRO A 179 -10.81 -16.28 -6.84
N THR A 180 -11.92 -16.37 -7.58
CA THR A 180 -12.60 -15.16 -8.07
C THR A 180 -13.11 -14.34 -6.90
N HIS A 181 -12.81 -13.05 -6.91
CA HIS A 181 -13.21 -12.10 -5.87
C HIS A 181 -13.42 -10.72 -6.50
N SER A 182 -14.09 -9.82 -5.77
CA SER A 182 -14.34 -8.48 -6.25
C SER A 182 -14.29 -7.44 -5.14
N PHE A 183 -14.02 -6.20 -5.51
CA PHE A 183 -14.00 -5.06 -4.61
C PHE A 183 -14.32 -3.79 -5.38
N ALA A 184 -14.83 -2.79 -4.69
CA ALA A 184 -14.93 -1.44 -5.22
C ALA A 184 -13.71 -0.62 -4.79
N VAL A 185 -13.25 0.26 -5.68
CA VAL A 185 -12.12 1.17 -5.45
C VAL A 185 -12.47 2.57 -5.92
N ASP A 186 -11.96 3.55 -5.21
CA ASP A 186 -12.28 4.95 -5.43
C ASP A 186 -11.14 5.89 -4.98
N HIS A 187 -11.12 7.11 -5.54
CA HIS A 187 -10.30 8.26 -5.17
C HIS A 187 -8.83 7.92 -4.91
N LEU A 188 -8.11 7.59 -5.99
CA LEU A 188 -6.68 7.34 -5.93
C LEU A 188 -5.92 8.67 -6.04
N GLN A 189 -5.08 8.98 -5.07
CA GLN A 189 -4.31 10.23 -5.03
C GLN A 189 -2.86 10.03 -4.58
N ILE A 190 -1.99 10.95 -4.96
CA ILE A 190 -0.62 11.06 -4.44
C ILE A 190 -0.64 11.67 -3.03
N GLU A 191 0.18 11.12 -2.14
CA GLU A 191 0.31 11.57 -0.76
C GLU A 191 1.72 12.11 -0.52
N THR A 192 1.80 13.39 -0.14
CA THR A 192 3.09 14.04 0.19
C THR A 192 3.63 13.61 1.55
N GLN A 193 2.76 13.10 2.42
CA GLN A 193 3.07 12.63 3.75
C GLN A 193 2.33 11.32 3.98
N VAL A 194 3.07 10.25 4.26
CA VAL A 194 2.49 8.97 4.68
C VAL A 194 2.91 8.72 6.12
N ALA A 195 1.92 8.45 6.98
CA ALA A 195 2.20 8.05 8.34
C ALA A 195 3.04 6.77 8.30
N ARG A 196 4.33 6.87 8.62
CA ARG A 196 5.20 5.70 8.65
C ARG A 196 4.65 4.73 9.71
N PRO A 197 4.33 3.48 9.36
CA PRO A 197 4.03 2.48 10.36
C PRO A 197 5.20 2.46 11.34
N GLN A 198 4.91 2.55 12.65
CA GLN A 198 5.97 2.37 13.63
C GLN A 198 6.60 1.00 13.36
N THR A 199 7.86 1.00 12.89
CA THR A 199 8.62 -0.25 12.80
C THR A 199 8.53 -0.88 14.18
N PRO A 200 8.02 -2.12 14.31
CA PRO A 200 7.94 -2.75 15.61
C PRO A 200 9.32 -2.64 16.25
N THR A 201 9.41 -1.87 17.34
CA THR A 201 10.66 -1.65 18.08
C THR A 201 11.08 -2.88 18.88
N GLY A 202 10.31 -3.97 18.77
CA GLY A 202 10.71 -5.27 19.25
C GLY A 202 11.96 -5.72 18.52
N THR A 203 13.00 -6.03 19.29
CA THR A 203 14.08 -6.86 18.77
C THR A 203 13.46 -8.15 18.28
N ASN A 204 13.49 -8.38 16.97
CA ASN A 204 13.22 -9.66 16.33
C ASN A 204 14.33 -10.67 16.70
N THR A 205 14.72 -10.75 17.97
CA THR A 205 15.62 -11.79 18.46
C THR A 205 14.84 -13.09 18.37
N PRO A 206 15.22 -14.02 17.49
CA PRO A 206 14.56 -15.32 17.42
C PRO A 206 14.58 -15.97 18.80
N ALA A 207 13.50 -16.66 19.18
CA ALA A 207 13.51 -17.44 20.41
C ALA A 207 14.71 -18.41 20.38
N PRO A 208 15.49 -18.54 21.46
CA PRO A 208 16.58 -19.51 21.49
C PRO A 208 16.06 -20.91 21.18
N PHE A 209 16.82 -21.70 20.42
CA PHE A 209 16.43 -23.05 20.03
C PHE A 209 16.00 -23.92 21.23
N ALA A 210 16.69 -23.77 22.37
CA ALA A 210 16.35 -24.48 23.62
C ALA A 210 14.89 -24.22 24.07
N LYS A 211 14.36 -23.02 23.88
CA LYS A 211 12.98 -22.68 24.22
C LYS A 211 11.98 -23.36 23.29
N VAL A 212 12.29 -23.41 21.99
CA VAL A 212 11.50 -24.14 20.99
C VAL A 212 11.50 -25.64 21.29
N LEU A 213 12.66 -26.22 21.61
CA LEU A 213 12.80 -27.62 21.96
C LEU A 213 12.06 -27.98 23.25
N ALA A 214 12.09 -27.11 24.26
CA ALA A 214 11.34 -27.30 25.50
C ALA A 214 9.83 -27.36 25.25
N LYS A 215 9.29 -26.44 24.43
CA LYS A 215 7.89 -26.47 24.00
C LYS A 215 7.53 -27.76 23.28
N LEU A 216 8.38 -28.18 22.34
CA LEU A 216 8.18 -29.41 21.60
C LEU A 216 8.11 -30.61 22.56
N ARG A 217 9.09 -30.75 23.48
CA ARG A 217 9.11 -31.80 24.52
C ARG A 217 7.90 -31.79 25.43
N ALA A 218 7.41 -30.61 25.79
CA ALA A 218 6.22 -30.43 26.61
C ALA A 218 4.90 -30.63 25.83
N ARG A 219 4.96 -30.92 24.52
CA ARG A 219 3.80 -31.01 23.62
C ARG A 219 2.94 -29.74 23.61
N GLU A 220 3.58 -28.59 23.84
CA GLU A 220 2.91 -27.30 23.79
C GLU A 220 2.70 -26.84 22.32
N PRO A 221 1.68 -26.01 22.05
CA PRO A 221 1.50 -25.40 20.74
C PRO A 221 2.75 -24.64 20.27
N LEU A 222 3.22 -25.00 19.08
CA LEU A 222 4.33 -24.39 18.37
C LEU A 222 3.87 -24.00 16.96
N THR A 223 4.07 -22.75 16.58
CA THR A 223 3.87 -22.27 15.21
C THR A 223 5.21 -22.24 14.50
N ILE A 224 5.32 -22.96 13.38
CA ILE A 224 6.47 -22.92 12.49
C ILE A 224 6.00 -22.25 11.19
N GLN A 225 6.59 -21.11 10.86
CA GLN A 225 6.30 -20.41 9.62
C GLN A 225 7.29 -20.85 8.54
N PHE A 226 6.76 -21.26 7.39
CA PHE A 226 7.55 -21.48 6.17
C PHE A 226 7.26 -20.31 5.22
N GLN A 227 8.30 -19.62 4.74
CA GLN A 227 8.17 -18.65 3.65
C GLN A 227 8.58 -19.37 2.36
N GLY A 228 7.64 -19.46 1.43
CA GLY A 228 7.58 -20.59 0.51
C GLY A 228 8.31 -20.45 -0.81
N ASP A 229 8.92 -21.56 -1.22
CA ASP A 229 9.28 -21.95 -2.58
C ASP A 229 8.35 -23.10 -3.07
N SER A 230 8.60 -23.65 -4.25
CA SER A 230 7.81 -24.75 -4.83
C SER A 230 7.81 -26.04 -4.01
N ILE A 231 8.75 -26.22 -3.07
CA ILE A 231 8.89 -27.40 -2.20
C ILE A 231 7.91 -27.30 -1.03
N THR A 232 7.82 -26.13 -0.39
CA THR A 232 6.86 -25.90 0.70
C THR A 232 5.41 -26.05 0.24
N ALA A 233 5.12 -25.68 -1.01
CA ALA A 233 3.80 -25.79 -1.63
C ALA A 233 3.50 -27.20 -2.18
N GLY A 234 4.47 -28.13 -2.20
CA GLY A 234 4.26 -29.49 -2.71
C GLY A 234 3.91 -29.57 -4.20
N THR A 235 4.38 -28.61 -5.01
CA THR A 235 3.94 -28.37 -6.40
C THR A 235 3.94 -29.61 -7.31
N ALA A 236 4.90 -30.51 -7.11
CA ALA A 236 5.10 -31.70 -7.94
C ALA A 236 4.77 -33.01 -7.21
N LEU A 237 4.15 -32.93 -6.03
CA LEU A 237 3.86 -34.11 -5.22
C LEU A 237 2.52 -34.74 -5.65
N PRO A 238 2.46 -36.09 -5.75
CA PRO A 238 1.22 -36.82 -6.01
C PRO A 238 0.11 -36.52 -5.00
N ASP A 239 0.46 -36.44 -3.70
CA ASP A 239 -0.45 -36.03 -2.62
C ASP A 239 0.10 -34.80 -1.90
N LYS A 240 -0.13 -33.65 -2.52
CA LYS A 240 0.32 -32.34 -2.04
C LYS A 240 -0.09 -32.02 -0.60
N LEU A 241 -1.27 -32.46 -0.15
CA LEU A 241 -1.75 -32.13 1.20
C LEU A 241 -0.97 -32.89 2.28
N ASN A 242 -0.64 -34.15 2.03
CA ASN A 242 -0.01 -35.04 3.00
C ASN A 242 1.51 -35.18 2.83
N GLU A 243 2.04 -34.88 1.64
CA GLU A 243 3.46 -35.08 1.32
C GLU A 243 4.29 -33.80 1.32
N ARG A 244 3.66 -32.62 1.30
CA ARG A 244 4.40 -31.34 1.35
C ARG A 244 5.25 -31.23 2.60
N TYR A 245 6.29 -30.41 2.51
CA TYR A 245 7.31 -30.26 3.56
C TYR A 245 6.71 -30.01 4.95
N SER A 246 5.72 -29.11 5.05
CA SER A 246 5.06 -28.79 6.33
C SER A 246 4.35 -29.99 6.95
N ALA A 247 3.61 -30.77 6.15
CA ALA A 247 2.89 -31.96 6.61
C ALA A 247 3.86 -33.07 7.05
N ARG A 248 4.93 -33.30 6.30
CA ARG A 248 5.96 -34.30 6.66
C ARG A 248 6.76 -33.88 7.88
N LEU A 249 7.10 -32.60 8.00
CA LEU A 249 7.81 -32.08 9.17
C LEU A 249 6.97 -32.24 10.44
N GLU A 250 5.67 -32.00 10.37
CA GLU A 250 4.78 -32.21 11.51
C GLU A 250 4.85 -33.67 12.02
N VAL A 251 4.75 -34.65 11.12
CA VAL A 251 4.85 -36.08 11.48
C VAL A 251 6.19 -36.40 12.12
N ILE A 252 7.30 -35.93 11.53
CA ILE A 252 8.65 -36.16 12.04
C ILE A 252 8.81 -35.56 13.44
N LEU A 253 8.38 -34.31 13.64
CA LEU A 253 8.47 -33.62 14.92
C LEU A 253 7.61 -34.29 16.01
N ARG A 254 6.45 -34.84 15.65
CA ARG A 254 5.59 -35.60 16.58
C ARG A 254 6.16 -36.97 16.94
N HIS A 255 6.89 -37.63 16.04
CA HIS A 255 7.58 -38.89 16.32
C HIS A 255 8.86 -38.72 17.14
N TRP A 256 9.47 -37.53 17.12
CA TRP A 256 10.68 -37.23 17.89
C TRP A 256 10.41 -37.04 19.40
N LEU A 257 9.14 -37.14 19.82
CA LEU A 257 8.62 -36.92 21.17
C LEU A 257 8.03 -38.19 21.78
#